data_AF-A0A965P542-F1
#
_entry.id   AF-A0A965P542-F1
#
_cell.length_a   1.000
_cell.length_b   1.000
_cell.length_c   1.000
_cell.angle_alpha   90.00
_cell.angle_beta   90.00
_cell.angle_gamma   90.00
#
_symmetry.space_group_name_H-M   'P 1'
#
loop_
_entity.id
_entity.type
_entity.pdbx_description
1 polymer ?
#
loop_
_entity_poly.entity_id
_entity_poly.type
_entity_poly.pdbx_seq_one_letter_code
_entity_poly.pdbx_strand_id
1 'polypeptide(L)'
;MTIFQRFLFWLWAKLFLGRLNSQILERALKLAKTHNADAGELDYDARTKHLISYAKIRKDLGEPETLTGAIIHLAVAVSYLEGNGRKDD
;
A
#
# COMPACT_ATOMS: atom_id res chain seq x y z
N MET A 1 -13.87 2.52 -4.41
CA MET A 1 -14.13 1.07 -4.29
C MET A 1 -15.39 0.87 -3.46
N THR A 2 -16.32 0.02 -3.89
CA THR A 2 -17.55 -0.23 -3.11
C THR A 2 -17.24 -1.12 -1.90
N ILE A 3 -18.10 -1.10 -0.87
CA ILE A 3 -17.95 -1.92 0.35
C ILE A 3 -17.84 -3.42 0.01
N PHE A 4 -18.63 -3.88 -0.95
CA PHE A 4 -18.61 -5.25 -1.43
C PHE A 4 -17.25 -5.63 -2.05
N GLN A 5 -16.69 -4.76 -2.88
CA GLN A 5 -15.37 -4.97 -3.51
C GLN A 5 -14.24 -5.00 -2.49
N ARG A 6 -14.28 -4.15 -1.45
CA ARG A 6 -13.35 -4.22 -0.31
C ARG A 6 -13.43 -5.57 0.39
N PHE A 7 -14.63 -6.02 0.72
CA PHE A 7 -14.80 -7.29 1.43
C PHE A 7 -14.26 -8.46 0.62
N LEU A 8 -14.59 -8.52 -0.67
CA LEU A 8 -14.14 -9.58 -1.56
C LEU A 8 -12.61 -9.56 -1.70
N PHE A 9 -12.02 -8.40 -1.95
CA PHE A 9 -10.57 -8.24 -2.04
C PHE A 9 -9.85 -8.78 -0.79
N TRP A 10 -10.32 -8.41 0.40
CA TRP A 10 -9.73 -8.85 1.67
C TRP A 10 -9.92 -10.35 1.93
N LEU A 11 -11.07 -10.91 1.54
CA LEU A 11 -11.33 -12.34 1.64
C LEU A 11 -10.36 -13.15 0.75
N TRP A 12 -10.18 -12.73 -0.51
CA TRP A 12 -9.23 -13.35 -1.43
C TRP A 12 -7.78 -13.14 -0.99
N ALA A 13 -7.42 -11.94 -0.53
CA ALA A 13 -6.08 -11.67 0.00
C ALA A 13 -5.74 -12.61 1.17
N LYS A 14 -6.70 -12.85 2.07
CA LYS A 14 -6.50 -13.74 3.22
C LYS A 14 -6.40 -15.22 2.85
N LEU A 15 -7.05 -15.64 1.76
CA LEU A 15 -7.00 -17.02 1.26
C LEU A 15 -5.72 -17.32 0.46
N PHE A 16 -5.18 -16.32 -0.26
CA PHE A 16 -4.01 -16.49 -1.14
C PHE A 16 -2.69 -16.09 -0.49
N LEU A 17 -2.72 -15.23 0.53
CA LEU A 17 -1.52 -14.86 1.29
C LEU A 17 -1.32 -15.82 2.45
N GLY A 18 -0.32 -16.70 2.35
CA GLY A 18 0.16 -17.48 3.49
C GLY A 18 0.49 -16.58 4.70
N ARG A 19 0.59 -17.18 5.89
CA ARG A 19 0.69 -16.46 7.18
C ARG A 19 1.84 -15.42 7.24
N LEU A 20 2.92 -15.66 6.52
CA LEU A 20 4.08 -14.76 6.42
C LEU A 20 3.78 -13.55 5.51
N ASN A 21 3.15 -13.78 4.36
CA ASN A 21 2.73 -12.76 3.41
C ASN A 21 1.61 -11.86 3.96
N SER A 22 0.69 -12.43 4.76
CA SER A 22 -0.34 -11.66 5.45
C SER A 22 0.23 -10.67 6.48
N GLN A 23 1.26 -11.07 7.23
CA GLN A 23 1.95 -10.18 8.18
C GLN A 23 2.71 -9.07 7.46
N ILE A 24 3.36 -9.38 6.34
CA ILE A 24 4.03 -8.41 5.48
C ILE A 24 3.01 -7.41 4.93
N LEU A 25 1.86 -7.86 4.43
CA LEU A 25 0.80 -6.98 3.94
C LEU A 25 0.29 -6.04 5.05
N GLU A 26 0.05 -6.56 6.25
CA GLU A 26 -0.44 -5.74 7.37
C GLU A 26 0.60 -4.67 7.77
N ARG A 27 1.88 -5.04 7.86
CA ARG A 27 2.97 -4.09 8.13
C ARG A 27 3.09 -3.05 7.01
N ALA A 28 3.06 -3.48 5.76
CA ALA A 28 3.13 -2.59 4.59
C ALA A 28 1.97 -1.59 4.57
N LEU A 29 0.75 -2.01 4.94
CA LEU A 29 -0.40 -1.11 5.01
C LEU A 29 -0.31 -0.09 6.16
N LYS A 30 0.21 -0.48 7.32
CA LYS A 30 0.47 0.47 8.42
C LYS A 30 1.51 1.50 8.01
N LEU A 31 2.61 1.07 7.40
CA LEU A 31 3.65 1.96 6.89
C LEU A 31 3.14 2.84 5.75
N ALA A 32 2.33 2.31 4.84
CA ALA A 32 1.75 3.07 3.74
C ALA A 32 0.87 4.23 4.23
N LYS A 33 0.11 4.04 5.31
CA LYS A 33 -0.68 5.13 5.91
C LYS A 33 0.21 6.25 6.45
N THR A 34 1.28 5.90 7.17
CA THR A 34 2.24 6.89 7.69
C THR A 34 2.94 7.61 6.55
N HIS A 35 3.49 6.88 5.59
CA HIS A 35 4.26 7.46 4.49
C HIS A 35 3.39 8.26 3.52
N ASN A 36 2.12 7.90 3.33
CA ASN A 36 1.19 8.70 2.52
C ASN A 36 0.78 10.00 3.22
N ALA A 37 0.72 10.03 4.56
CA ALA A 37 0.54 11.28 5.29
C ALA A 37 1.75 12.20 5.10
N ASP A 38 2.96 11.67 5.30
CA ASP A 38 4.22 12.41 5.06
C ASP A 38 4.33 12.90 3.61
N ALA A 39 3.97 12.05 2.64
CA ALA A 39 4.03 12.39 1.22
C ALA A 39 2.97 13.42 0.83
N GLY A 40 1.85 13.49 1.54
CA GLY A 40 0.82 14.51 1.35
C GLY A 40 1.32 15.93 1.64
N GLU A 41 2.29 16.07 2.54
CA GLU A 41 2.94 17.34 2.88
C GLU A 41 3.95 17.82 1.81
N LEU A 42 4.30 16.96 0.85
CA LEU A 42 5.23 17.29 -0.23
C LEU A 42 4.50 17.94 -1.40
N ASP A 43 5.13 18.94 -2.02
CA ASP A 43 4.62 19.60 -3.24
C ASP A 43 5.00 18.84 -4.51
N TYR A 44 4.70 17.54 -4.53
CA TYR A 44 4.90 16.66 -5.68
C TYR A 44 3.57 16.22 -6.29
N ASP A 45 3.59 15.85 -7.56
CA ASP A 45 2.44 15.22 -8.21
C ASP A 45 2.12 13.84 -7.57
N ALA A 46 0.89 13.38 -7.76
CA ALA A 46 0.39 12.15 -7.14
C ALA A 46 1.21 10.90 -7.48
N ARG A 47 1.79 10.83 -8.70
CA ARG A 47 2.62 9.70 -9.13
C ARG A 47 3.94 9.69 -8.39
N THR A 48 4.57 10.85 -8.25
CA THR A 48 5.82 11.00 -7.52
C THR A 48 5.62 10.69 -6.03
N LYS A 49 4.52 11.15 -5.43
CA LYS A 49 4.13 10.80 -4.05
C LYS A 49 4.00 9.28 -3.85
N HIS A 50 3.32 8.59 -4.76
CA HIS A 50 3.20 7.12 -4.74
C HIS A 50 4.55 6.42 -4.80
N LEU A 51 5.45 6.86 -5.69
CA LEU A 51 6.79 6.27 -5.84
C LEU A 51 7.66 6.48 -4.59
N ILE A 52 7.56 7.65 -3.96
CA ILE A 52 8.27 7.96 -2.71
C ILE A 52 7.79 7.04 -1.58
N SER A 53 6.46 6.92 -1.38
CA SER A 53 5.88 6.02 -0.38
C SER A 53 6.31 4.57 -0.61
N TYR A 54 6.27 4.09 -1.86
CA TYR A 54 6.72 2.75 -2.22
C TYR A 54 8.19 2.51 -1.86
N ALA A 55 9.08 3.46 -2.21
CA ALA A 55 10.51 3.35 -1.95
C ALA A 55 10.81 3.31 -0.44
N LYS A 56 10.12 4.12 0.37
CA LYS A 56 10.27 4.12 1.83
C LYS A 56 9.83 2.79 2.44
N ILE A 57 8.66 2.26 2.05
CA ILE A 57 8.17 0.97 2.57
C ILE A 57 9.09 -0.17 2.18
N ARG A 58 9.63 -0.17 0.94
CA ARG A 58 10.62 -1.16 0.51
C ARG A 58 11.89 -1.11 1.36
N LYS A 59 12.37 0.09 1.70
CA LYS A 59 13.52 0.26 2.59
C LYS A 59 13.23 -0.28 4.01
N ASP A 60 12.04 -0.02 4.53
CA ASP A 60 11.64 -0.40 5.89
C ASP A 60 11.38 -1.91 6.06
N LEU A 61 10.92 -2.59 5.00
CA LEU A 61 10.61 -4.02 5.03
C LEU A 61 11.75 -4.93 4.55
N GLY A 62 12.86 -4.36 4.05
CA GLY A 62 14.01 -5.08 3.52
C GLY A 62 13.84 -5.54 2.06
N GLU A 63 14.94 -5.96 1.43
CA GLU A 63 14.98 -6.48 0.05
C GLU A 63 14.00 -7.66 -0.09
N PRO A 64 12.92 -7.50 -0.87
CA PRO A 64 11.94 -8.55 -0.99
C PRO A 64 12.27 -9.48 -2.15
N GLU A 65 12.21 -10.78 -1.91
CA GLU A 65 11.85 -11.72 -2.98
C GLU A 65 10.60 -11.19 -3.69
N THR A 66 10.50 -11.42 -4.99
CA THR A 66 9.55 -10.81 -5.94
C THR A 66 8.10 -10.70 -5.41
N LEU A 67 7.67 -11.65 -4.59
CA LEU A 67 6.35 -11.70 -3.97
C LEU A 67 6.09 -10.56 -2.95
N THR A 68 7.09 -10.16 -2.17
CA THR A 68 6.95 -9.09 -1.17
C THR A 68 6.91 -7.71 -1.84
N GLY A 69 7.57 -7.52 -2.99
CA GLY A 69 7.44 -6.28 -3.78
C GLY A 69 6.02 -6.06 -4.33
N ALA A 70 5.35 -7.13 -4.78
CA ALA A 70 3.95 -7.09 -5.23
C ALA A 70 2.99 -6.74 -4.08
N ILE A 71 3.22 -7.28 -2.88
CA ILE A 71 2.44 -6.99 -1.67
C ILE A 71 2.57 -5.51 -1.28
N ILE A 72 3.78 -4.95 -1.35
CA ILE A 72 4.01 -3.52 -1.07
C ILE A 72 3.29 -2.64 -2.09
N HIS A 73 3.38 -2.95 -3.39
CA HIS A 73 2.65 -2.22 -4.43
C HIS A 73 1.13 -2.23 -4.17
N LEU A 74 0.58 -3.38 -3.80
CA LEU A 74 -0.83 -3.53 -3.43
C LEU A 74 -1.20 -2.69 -2.21
N ALA A 75 -0.38 -2.69 -1.17
CA ALA A 75 -0.62 -1.89 0.04
C ALA A 75 -0.65 -0.39 -0.25
N VAL A 76 0.31 0.11 -1.04
CA VAL A 76 0.38 1.53 -1.42
C VAL A 76 -0.81 1.92 -2.29
N ALA A 77 -1.13 1.12 -3.31
CA ALA A 77 -2.25 1.37 -4.21
C ALA A 77 -3.60 1.37 -3.47
N VAL A 78 -3.82 0.40 -2.57
CA VAL A 78 -5.03 0.36 -1.72
C VAL A 78 -5.08 1.60 -0.84
N SER A 79 -4.00 1.94 -0.12
CA SER A 79 -4.00 3.12 0.75
C SER A 79 -4.26 4.42 -0.03
N TYR A 80 -3.74 4.55 -1.24
CA TYR A 80 -3.97 5.72 -2.09
C TYR A 80 -5.45 5.84 -2.51
N LEU A 81 -6.05 4.73 -2.94
CA LEU A 81 -7.47 4.67 -3.34
C LEU A 81 -8.44 4.87 -2.17
N GLU A 82 -8.03 4.50 -0.95
CA GLU A 82 -8.84 4.64 0.25
C GLU A 82 -8.72 6.02 0.91
N GLY A 83 -7.60 6.73 0.71
CA GLY A 83 -7.20 7.93 1.46
C GLY A 83 -7.51 9.28 0.82
N ASN A 84 -8.43 9.40 -0.14
CA ASN A 84 -8.68 10.63 -0.92
C ASN A 84 -7.51 11.10 -1.82
N GLY A 85 -6.53 10.27 -2.16
CA GLY A 85 -5.48 10.64 -3.11
C GLY A 85 -5.98 11.02 -4.52
N ARG A 86 -7.28 10.84 -4.76
CA ARG A 86 -8.03 11.16 -5.98
C ARG A 86 -8.90 12.43 -5.90
N LYS A 87 -8.76 13.23 -4.82
CA LYS A 87 -9.61 14.43 -4.62
C LYS A 87 -8.99 15.71 -5.17
N ASP A 88 -7.71 15.68 -5.54
CA ASP A 88 -6.93 16.86 -5.93
C ASP A 88 -6.44 16.80 -7.39
N ASP A 89 -6.98 15.87 -8.19
CA ASP A 89 -6.81 15.74 -9.64
C ASP A 89 -8.09 16.08 -10.41
#